data_AF-A0A7W8YTP8-F1
#
_entry.id   AF-A0A7W8YTP8-F1
#
_cell.length_a   1.000
_cell.length_b   1.000
_cell.length_c   1.000
_cell.angle_alpha   90.00
_cell.angle_beta   90.00
_cell.angle_gamma   90.00
#
_symmetry.space_group_name_H-M   'P 1'
#
loop_
_entity.id
_entity.type
_entity.pdbx_description
1 polymer ?
#
loop_
_entity_poly.entity_id
_entity_poly.type
_entity_poly.pdbx_seq_one_letter_code
_entity_poly.pdbx_strand_id
1 'polypeptide(L)'
;MSSKDQPSANVLTFKKGQYVFTDHLEEVHPEGASVPFLTAKAILITAEENSFKGDIATIKISDLILKQSTFIDDNGKAVEAHKLYVWPRNLGSTKEWTANKIEFLNEFVMNFPIAIISLEESNGVTWKYITPENFKKIPESIEASSSFQEYAAHQSEYFFLRRPLNGPK
;
A
#
# COMPACT_ATOMS: atom_id res chain seq x y z
N MET A 1 7.58 -2.08 -34.62
CA MET A 1 7.36 -3.00 -33.49
C MET A 1 6.39 -2.30 -32.54
N SER A 2 5.10 -2.65 -32.61
CA SER A 2 4.06 -2.11 -31.74
C SER A 2 4.07 -2.89 -30.43
N SER A 3 4.42 -2.21 -29.34
CA SER A 3 4.17 -2.67 -27.98
C SER A 3 3.64 -1.48 -27.19
N LYS A 4 2.37 -1.13 -27.41
CA LYS A 4 1.62 -0.17 -26.59
C LYS A 4 0.17 -0.61 -26.47
N ASP A 5 -0.02 -1.84 -26.02
CA ASP A 5 -1.26 -2.30 -25.42
C ASP A 5 -0.88 -3.12 -24.19
N GLN A 6 -0.32 -2.44 -23.18
CA GLN A 6 -0.48 -2.93 -21.83
C GLN A 6 -1.83 -2.42 -21.37
N PRO A 7 -2.82 -3.29 -21.10
CA PRO A 7 -4.07 -2.85 -20.52
C PRO A 7 -3.70 -2.13 -19.23
N SER A 8 -4.23 -0.93 -19.04
CA SER A 8 -4.22 -0.28 -17.73
C SER A 8 -4.88 -1.26 -16.77
N ALA A 9 -4.08 -2.06 -16.05
CA ALA A 9 -4.56 -2.78 -14.89
C ALA A 9 -5.32 -1.73 -14.07
N ASN A 10 -6.57 -2.00 -13.69
CA ASN A 10 -7.38 -1.06 -12.93
C ASN A 10 -6.63 -0.74 -11.62
N VAL A 11 -5.80 0.31 -11.64
CA VAL A 11 -5.02 0.74 -10.49
C VAL A 11 -6.02 1.39 -9.55
N LEU A 12 -6.27 0.72 -8.43
CA LEU A 12 -7.21 1.22 -7.45
C LEU A 12 -6.52 2.21 -6.51
N THR A 13 -7.30 3.21 -6.08
CA THR A 13 -6.97 4.05 -4.94
C THR A 13 -7.35 3.32 -3.65
N PHE A 14 -6.78 3.78 -2.53
CA PHE A 14 -7.11 3.20 -1.23
C PHE A 14 -8.57 3.41 -0.86
N LYS A 15 -9.17 2.37 -0.26
CA LYS A 15 -10.38 2.41 0.57
C LYS A 15 -10.00 2.22 2.04
N LYS A 16 -10.88 2.61 2.96
CA LYS A 16 -10.71 2.27 4.39
C LYS A 16 -10.71 0.74 4.54
N GLY A 17 -9.74 0.20 5.26
CA GLY A 17 -9.55 -1.25 5.32
C GLY A 17 -8.15 -1.68 5.70
N GLN A 18 -7.87 -2.97 5.51
CA GLN A 18 -6.60 -3.61 5.78
C GLN A 18 -5.96 -4.08 4.48
N TYR A 19 -4.63 -3.98 4.40
CA TYR A 19 -3.87 -4.30 3.19
C TYR A 19 -2.57 -5.00 3.56
N VAL A 20 -2.17 -5.97 2.74
CA VAL A 20 -0.80 -6.50 2.69
C VAL A 20 -0.36 -6.55 1.23
N PHE A 21 0.76 -5.91 0.92
CA PHE A 21 1.36 -5.94 -0.41
C PHE A 21 2.30 -7.13 -0.55
N THR A 22 2.07 -8.00 -1.53
CA THR A 22 2.74 -9.31 -1.61
C THR A 22 3.61 -9.52 -2.85
N ASP A 23 3.43 -8.70 -3.89
CA ASP A 23 4.20 -8.79 -5.15
C ASP A 23 5.22 -7.65 -5.28
N HIS A 24 5.94 -7.59 -6.40
CA HIS A 24 6.93 -6.54 -6.64
C HIS A 24 6.31 -5.15 -6.85
N LEU A 25 7.10 -4.12 -6.54
CA LEU A 25 6.79 -2.75 -6.91
C LEU A 25 6.92 -2.56 -8.42
N GLU A 26 5.91 -1.97 -9.04
CA GLU A 26 5.92 -1.59 -10.44
C GLU A 26 5.91 -0.07 -10.58
N GLU A 27 6.75 0.44 -11.48
CA GLU A 27 6.85 1.87 -11.77
C GLU A 27 5.95 2.23 -12.96
N VAL A 28 4.96 3.09 -12.72
CA VAL A 28 4.02 3.56 -13.74
C VAL A 28 4.35 5.00 -14.12
N HIS A 29 4.49 5.22 -15.43
CA HIS A 29 4.76 6.52 -16.04
C HIS A 29 3.52 7.04 -16.77
N PRO A 30 2.61 7.74 -16.07
CA PRO A 30 1.42 8.30 -16.71
C PRO A 30 1.82 9.38 -17.73
N GLU A 31 1.09 9.42 -18.83
CA GLU A 31 1.31 10.39 -19.91
C GLU A 31 1.15 11.83 -19.39
N GLY A 32 2.15 12.68 -19.68
CA GLY A 32 2.15 14.08 -19.24
C GLY A 32 2.58 14.33 -17.79
N ALA A 33 2.88 13.31 -16.99
CA ALA A 33 3.43 13.49 -15.65
C ALA A 33 4.97 13.55 -15.66
N SER A 34 5.53 14.41 -14.81
CA SER A 34 6.98 14.54 -14.63
C SER A 34 7.58 13.54 -13.63
N VAL A 35 6.73 12.83 -12.88
CA VAL A 35 7.13 11.94 -11.80
C VAL A 35 6.33 10.65 -11.90
N PRO A 36 6.99 9.48 -11.88
CA PRO A 36 6.32 8.19 -11.86
C PRO A 36 5.65 7.94 -10.50
N PHE A 37 4.66 7.05 -10.48
CA PHE A 37 4.14 6.48 -9.25
C PHE A 37 4.38 4.98 -9.20
N LEU A 38 4.38 4.45 -7.99
CA LEU A 38 4.60 3.04 -7.72
C LEU A 38 3.27 2.36 -7.42
N THR A 39 3.10 1.16 -7.95
CA THR A 39 1.99 0.25 -7.69
C THR A 39 2.50 -1.08 -7.15
N ALA A 40 1.65 -1.80 -6.43
CA ALA A 40 1.90 -3.18 -6.05
C ALA A 40 0.56 -3.93 -5.89
N LYS A 41 0.59 -5.24 -6.11
CA LYS A 41 -0.55 -6.11 -5.81
C LYS A 41 -0.69 -6.26 -4.29
N ALA A 42 -1.92 -6.15 -3.81
CA ALA A 42 -2.25 -6.27 -2.42
C ALA A 42 -3.43 -7.22 -2.20
N ILE A 43 -3.35 -8.00 -1.13
CA ILE A 43 -4.51 -8.65 -0.52
C ILE A 43 -5.18 -7.57 0.33
N LEU A 44 -6.48 -7.35 0.13
CA LEU A 44 -7.22 -6.27 0.79
C LEU A 44 -8.52 -6.76 1.42
N ILE A 45 -8.80 -6.26 2.63
CA ILE A 45 -10.08 -6.41 3.34
C ILE A 45 -10.59 -5.00 3.60
N THR A 46 -11.57 -4.58 2.80
CA THR A 46 -12.11 -3.20 2.84
C THR A 46 -13.47 -3.15 3.50
N ALA A 47 -13.76 -2.04 4.17
CA ALA A 47 -15.07 -1.77 4.73
C ALA A 47 -15.88 -0.94 3.74
N GLU A 48 -17.07 -1.41 3.40
CA GLU A 48 -18.13 -0.64 2.74
C GLU A 48 -19.27 -0.40 3.75
N GLU A 49 -20.21 0.49 3.43
CA GLU A 49 -21.18 1.05 4.40
C GLU A 49 -21.86 0.02 5.31
N ASN A 50 -22.13 -1.19 4.80
CA ASN A 50 -22.78 -2.26 5.56
C ASN A 50 -22.12 -3.64 5.39
N SER A 51 -20.94 -3.73 4.76
CA SER A 51 -20.30 -5.02 4.48
C SER A 51 -18.79 -4.93 4.41
N PHE A 52 -18.13 -6.09 4.50
CA PHE A 52 -16.71 -6.20 4.24
C PHE A 52 -16.50 -6.82 2.87
N LYS A 53 -15.51 -6.31 2.13
CA LYS A 53 -15.09 -6.87 0.84
C LYS A 53 -13.65 -7.36 0.87
N GLY A 54 -13.45 -8.59 0.42
CA GLY A 54 -12.14 -9.21 0.24
C GLY A 54 -11.77 -9.26 -1.23
N ASP A 55 -10.61 -8.73 -1.59
CA ASP A 55 -10.10 -8.79 -2.97
C ASP A 55 -8.58 -8.92 -3.03
N ILE A 56 -8.06 -9.18 -4.22
CA ILE A 56 -6.64 -9.04 -4.54
C ILE A 56 -6.51 -8.12 -5.76
N ALA A 57 -5.92 -6.93 -5.58
CA ALA A 57 -5.87 -5.90 -6.61
C ALA A 57 -4.55 -5.13 -6.64
N THR A 58 -4.28 -4.46 -7.76
CA THR A 58 -3.14 -3.55 -7.91
C THR A 58 -3.50 -2.17 -7.36
N ILE A 59 -2.75 -1.71 -6.37
CA ILE A 59 -2.99 -0.44 -5.67
C ILE A 59 -1.86 0.54 -5.94
N LYS A 60 -2.19 1.84 -6.05
CA LYS A 60 -1.21 2.93 -6.10
C LYS A 60 -0.56 3.15 -4.73
N ILE A 61 0.40 2.29 -4.40
CA ILE A 61 1.09 2.27 -3.09
C ILE A 61 1.81 3.59 -2.77
N SER A 62 2.19 4.39 -3.79
CA SER A 62 2.74 5.73 -3.57
C SER A 62 1.84 6.66 -2.77
N ASP A 63 0.52 6.42 -2.74
CA ASP A 63 -0.42 7.22 -1.96
C ASP A 63 -0.16 7.12 -0.44
N LEU A 64 0.58 6.11 0.04
CA LEU A 64 0.97 5.99 1.45
C LEU A 64 2.02 7.01 1.88
N ILE A 65 2.80 7.55 0.96
CA ILE A 65 4.00 8.38 1.24
C ILE A 65 3.91 9.77 0.63
N LEU A 66 2.71 10.21 0.25
CA LEU A 66 2.50 11.56 -0.26
C LEU A 66 2.65 12.60 0.86
N LYS A 67 2.89 13.84 0.46
CA LYS A 67 3.08 14.96 1.40
C LYS A 67 1.91 15.11 2.37
N GLN A 68 0.70 14.96 1.85
CA GLN A 68 -0.54 15.07 2.59
C GLN A 68 -0.83 13.84 3.46
N SER A 69 -0.25 12.68 3.17
CA SER A 69 -0.57 11.43 3.87
C SER A 69 0.07 11.38 5.25
N THR A 70 -0.54 10.60 6.14
CA THR A 70 -0.17 10.52 7.56
C THR A 70 0.07 9.08 7.96
N PHE A 71 1.19 8.84 8.64
CA PHE A 71 1.49 7.58 9.30
C PHE A 71 1.26 7.73 10.81
N ILE A 72 0.59 6.75 11.42
CA ILE A 72 0.42 6.66 12.87
C ILE A 72 1.39 5.61 13.40
N ASP A 73 2.32 6.03 14.26
CA ASP A 73 3.27 5.13 14.91
C ASP A 73 2.60 4.28 16.01
N ASP A 74 3.36 3.35 16.60
CA ASP A 74 2.83 2.45 17.63
C ASP A 74 2.44 3.16 18.94
N ASN A 75 2.95 4.38 19.16
CA ASN A 75 2.57 5.21 20.31
C ASN A 75 1.30 6.05 20.00
N GLY A 76 0.75 5.93 18.80
CA GLY A 76 -0.39 6.73 18.34
C GLY A 76 -0.01 8.13 17.85
N LYS A 77 1.29 8.42 17.67
CA LYS A 77 1.76 9.72 17.17
C LYS A 77 1.59 9.78 15.66
N ALA A 78 0.99 10.87 15.18
CA ALA A 78 0.90 11.18 13.76
C ALA A 78 2.23 11.74 13.22
N VAL A 79 2.67 11.22 12.08
CA VAL A 79 3.87 11.62 11.34
C VAL A 79 3.47 11.87 9.89
N GLU A 80 3.95 12.97 9.31
CA GLU A 80 3.77 13.24 7.89
C GLU A 80 4.49 12.17 7.07
N ALA A 81 3.78 11.44 6.22
CA ALA A 81 4.29 10.21 5.62
C ALA A 81 5.45 10.46 4.63
N HIS A 82 5.53 11.66 4.05
CA HIS A 82 6.66 12.03 3.20
C HIS A 82 8.00 12.19 3.95
N LYS A 83 7.96 12.22 5.28
CA LYS A 83 9.15 12.30 6.13
C LYS A 83 9.73 10.94 6.48
N LEU A 84 9.02 9.84 6.18
CA LEU A 84 9.41 8.47 6.55
C LEU A 84 10.56 7.91 5.71
N TYR A 85 10.90 8.57 4.60
CA TYR A 85 11.98 8.14 3.72
C TYR A 85 12.97 9.27 3.54
N VAL A 86 14.22 8.89 3.30
CA VAL A 86 15.32 9.84 3.12
C VAL A 86 15.12 10.59 1.80
N TRP A 87 15.12 11.91 1.88
CA TRP A 87 15.09 12.74 0.68
C TRP A 87 16.46 12.69 -0.03
N PRO A 88 16.48 12.57 -1.37
CA PRO A 88 17.74 12.60 -2.10
C PRO A 88 18.46 13.94 -1.88
N ARG A 89 19.79 13.91 -1.90
CA ARG A 89 20.60 15.14 -1.80
C ARG A 89 20.31 16.08 -2.98
N ASN A 90 20.01 15.52 -4.15
CA ASN A 90 19.61 16.28 -5.33
C ASN A 90 18.09 16.18 -5.55
N LEU A 91 17.35 17.17 -5.04
CA LEU A 91 15.89 17.25 -5.20
C LEU A 91 15.44 17.43 -6.66
N GLY A 92 16.34 17.78 -7.59
CA GLY A 92 16.04 17.88 -9.02
C GLY A 92 16.09 16.55 -9.77
N SER A 93 16.54 15.46 -9.14
CA SER A 93 16.67 14.15 -9.76
C SER A 93 15.45 13.28 -9.50
N THR A 94 14.52 13.21 -10.46
CA THR A 94 13.36 12.30 -10.39
C THR A 94 13.81 10.86 -10.17
N LYS A 95 14.90 10.43 -10.81
CA LYS A 95 15.45 9.07 -10.67
C LYS A 95 15.88 8.77 -9.23
N GLU A 96 16.64 9.66 -8.59
CA GLU A 96 17.06 9.46 -7.19
C GLU A 96 15.86 9.50 -6.24
N TRP A 97 14.88 10.34 -6.53
CA TRP A 97 13.67 10.41 -5.72
C TRP A 97 12.84 9.12 -5.80
N THR A 98 12.65 8.58 -7.01
CA THR A 98 11.98 7.29 -7.22
C THR A 98 12.75 6.15 -6.53
N ALA A 99 14.08 6.12 -6.62
CA ALA A 99 14.89 5.10 -5.97
C ALA A 99 14.71 5.07 -4.44
N ASN A 100 14.72 6.25 -3.78
CA ASN A 100 14.50 6.32 -2.33
C ASN A 100 13.09 5.88 -1.92
N LYS A 101 12.06 6.18 -2.73
CA LYS A 101 10.70 5.69 -2.49
C LYS A 101 10.62 4.17 -2.61
N ILE A 102 11.28 3.60 -3.63
CA ILE A 102 11.35 2.15 -3.83
C ILE A 102 12.05 1.48 -2.64
N GLU A 103 13.18 2.02 -2.19
CA GLU A 103 13.91 1.51 -1.02
C GLU A 103 13.02 1.50 0.22
N PHE A 104 12.39 2.65 0.54
CA PHE A 104 11.48 2.76 1.67
C PHE A 104 10.31 1.76 1.58
N LEU A 105 9.62 1.70 0.45
CA LEU A 105 8.44 0.84 0.30
C LEU A 105 8.83 -0.63 0.46
N ASN A 106 9.95 -1.07 -0.13
CA ASN A 106 10.45 -2.43 0.03
C ASN A 106 10.82 -2.77 1.48
N GLU A 107 11.49 -1.84 2.17
CA GLU A 107 11.97 -2.09 3.54
C GLU A 107 10.85 -2.00 4.59
N PHE A 108 9.88 -1.12 4.39
CA PHE A 108 8.92 -0.75 5.43
C PHE A 108 7.46 -1.04 5.11
N VAL A 109 7.07 -1.25 3.84
CA VAL A 109 5.65 -1.43 3.48
C VAL A 109 5.37 -2.80 2.89
N MET A 110 6.24 -3.30 2.02
CA MET A 110 6.06 -4.60 1.37
C MET A 110 6.06 -5.74 2.39
N ASN A 111 5.08 -6.64 2.28
CA ASN A 111 4.85 -7.78 3.17
C ASN A 111 4.50 -7.42 4.63
N PHE A 112 4.36 -6.14 4.96
CA PHE A 112 3.88 -5.69 6.28
C PHE A 112 2.38 -5.39 6.20
N PRO A 113 1.56 -5.99 7.07
CA PRO A 113 0.16 -5.62 7.16
C PRO A 113 -0.03 -4.18 7.64
N ILE A 114 -0.88 -3.44 6.94
CA ILE A 114 -1.27 -2.08 7.28
C ILE A 114 -2.79 -1.94 7.37
N ALA A 115 -3.24 -0.93 8.09
CA ALA A 115 -4.62 -0.47 8.09
C ALA A 115 -4.68 0.97 7.59
N ILE A 116 -5.59 1.24 6.67
CA ILE A 116 -6.02 2.57 6.26
C ILE A 116 -7.17 3.00 7.17
N ILE A 117 -6.95 4.08 7.92
CA ILE A 117 -7.84 4.56 8.98
C ILE A 117 -8.84 5.59 8.45
N SER A 118 -8.35 6.51 7.63
CA SER A 118 -9.15 7.54 6.97
C SER A 118 -8.58 7.87 5.60
N LEU A 119 -9.46 8.41 4.77
CA LEU A 119 -9.19 8.98 3.46
C LEU A 119 -9.82 10.36 3.49
N GLU A 120 -9.02 11.39 3.27
CA GLU A 120 -9.49 12.77 3.23
C GLU A 120 -9.04 13.36 1.91
N GLU A 121 -9.97 13.94 1.14
CA GLU A 121 -9.68 14.50 -0.19
C GLU A 121 -8.52 15.51 -0.16
N SER A 122 -8.37 16.24 0.95
CA SER A 122 -7.26 17.19 1.18
C SER A 122 -6.05 16.61 1.90
N ASN A 123 -6.22 15.58 2.75
CA ASN A 123 -5.17 15.06 3.64
C ASN A 123 -4.68 13.64 3.25
N GLY A 124 -4.99 13.19 2.03
CA GLY A 124 -4.51 11.90 1.52
C GLY A 124 -4.93 10.72 2.39
N VAL A 125 -3.99 9.80 2.62
CA VAL A 125 -4.25 8.53 3.31
C VAL A 125 -3.66 8.57 4.72
N THR A 126 -4.46 8.22 5.72
CA THR A 126 -3.95 7.97 7.08
C THR A 126 -3.82 6.47 7.32
N TRP A 127 -2.63 6.00 7.67
CA TRP A 127 -2.35 4.57 7.79
C TRP A 127 -1.44 4.22 8.97
N LYS A 128 -1.46 2.94 9.36
CA LYS A 128 -0.60 2.38 10.41
C LYS A 128 -0.31 0.91 10.17
N TYR A 129 0.72 0.38 10.83
CA TYR A 129 0.92 -1.07 10.87
C TYR A 129 -0.17 -1.78 11.67
N ILE A 130 -0.49 -3.00 11.26
CA ILE A 130 -1.24 -3.97 12.06
C ILE A 130 -0.47 -5.28 12.10
N THR A 131 -0.80 -6.16 13.03
CA THR A 131 -0.12 -7.46 13.11
C THR A 131 -0.66 -8.42 12.06
N PRO A 132 0.15 -9.40 11.60
CA PRO A 132 -0.32 -10.49 10.75
C PRO A 132 -1.56 -11.19 11.31
N GLU A 133 -1.63 -11.39 12.62
CA GLU A 133 -2.76 -12.04 13.29
C GLU A 133 -4.03 -11.20 13.22
N ASN A 134 -3.91 -9.86 13.21
CA ASN A 134 -5.05 -8.98 13.03
C ASN A 134 -5.51 -8.92 11.58
N PHE A 135 -4.58 -9.00 10.62
CA PHE A 135 -4.93 -9.06 9.19
C PHE A 135 -5.61 -10.38 8.81
N LYS A 136 -5.15 -11.50 9.36
CA LYS A 136 -5.72 -12.84 9.08
C LYS A 136 -7.11 -13.08 9.72
N LYS A 137 -7.64 -12.12 10.48
CA LYS A 137 -9.02 -12.20 11.00
C LYS A 137 -10.00 -11.75 9.92
N ILE A 138 -10.42 -12.70 9.08
CA ILE A 138 -11.42 -12.46 8.03
C ILE A 138 -12.82 -12.35 8.66
N PRO A 139 -13.58 -11.27 8.40
CA PRO A 139 -14.96 -11.14 8.85
C PRO A 139 -15.88 -12.25 8.30
N GLU A 140 -16.80 -12.77 9.12
CA GLU A 140 -17.69 -13.89 8.74
C GLU A 140 -18.59 -13.59 7.53
N SER A 141 -19.01 -12.34 7.36
CA SER A 141 -19.90 -11.89 6.26
C SER A 141 -19.15 -11.16 5.15
N ILE A 142 -17.91 -11.56 4.85
CA ILE A 142 -17.13 -10.95 3.79
C ILE A 142 -17.64 -11.36 2.40
N GLU A 143 -17.86 -10.37 1.53
CA GLU A 143 -18.03 -10.60 0.09
C GLU A 143 -16.65 -10.67 -0.55
N ALA A 144 -16.27 -11.85 -1.05
CA ALA A 144 -14.92 -12.09 -1.53
C ALA A 144 -14.88 -12.40 -3.03
N SER A 145 -13.89 -11.84 -3.73
CA SER A 145 -13.53 -12.29 -5.07
C SER A 145 -12.94 -13.70 -5.04
N SER A 146 -12.89 -14.39 -6.19
CA SER A 146 -12.36 -15.76 -6.27
C SER A 146 -10.89 -15.85 -5.85
N SER A 147 -10.07 -14.85 -6.22
CA SER A 147 -8.67 -14.76 -5.82
C SER A 147 -8.51 -14.58 -4.31
N PHE A 148 -9.40 -13.80 -3.68
CA PHE A 148 -9.41 -13.67 -2.23
C PHE A 148 -9.87 -14.95 -1.53
N GLN A 149 -10.85 -15.67 -2.08
CA GLN A 149 -11.29 -16.96 -1.53
C GLN A 149 -10.16 -18.00 -1.51
N GLU A 150 -9.32 -18.01 -2.55
CA GLU A 150 -8.12 -18.85 -2.60
C GLU A 150 -7.14 -18.48 -1.47
N TYR A 151 -6.82 -17.19 -1.31
CA TYR A 151 -6.05 -16.72 -0.16
C TYR A 151 -6.68 -17.16 1.18
N ALA A 152 -8.00 -16.98 1.34
CA ALA A 152 -8.71 -17.29 2.57
C ALA A 152 -8.65 -18.78 2.94
N ALA A 153 -8.66 -19.67 1.94
CA ALA A 153 -8.52 -21.11 2.13
C ALA A 153 -7.08 -21.53 2.48
N HIS A 154 -6.08 -20.76 2.06
CA HIS A 154 -4.65 -21.08 2.19
C HIS A 154 -3.89 -20.12 3.11
N GLN A 155 -4.55 -19.44 4.05
CA GLN A 155 -3.93 -18.40 4.89
C GLN A 155 -2.67 -18.84 5.67
N SER A 156 -2.55 -20.13 5.98
CA SER A 156 -1.37 -20.70 6.66
C SER A 156 -0.11 -20.67 5.78
N GLU A 157 -0.26 -20.64 4.46
CA GLU A 157 0.83 -20.63 3.49
C GLU A 157 1.43 -19.22 3.31
N TYR A 158 0.70 -18.18 3.71
CA TYR A 158 1.14 -16.79 3.62
C TYR A 158 1.94 -16.38 4.87
N PHE A 159 3.21 -16.02 4.67
CA PHE A 159 4.05 -15.43 5.71
C PHE A 159 4.10 -13.90 5.56
N PHE A 160 3.53 -13.19 6.54
CA PHE A 160 3.59 -11.73 6.58
C PHE A 160 4.56 -11.27 7.66
N LEU A 161 5.30 -10.22 7.36
CA LEU A 161 6.26 -9.65 8.28
C LEU A 161 5.53 -8.94 9.41
N ARG A 162 6.05 -9.11 10.62
CA ARG A 162 5.70 -8.23 11.75
C ARG A 162 6.49 -6.94 11.59
N ARG A 163 5.91 -5.80 12.00
CA ARG A 163 6.48 -4.45 11.86
C ARG A 163 8.01 -4.44 12.00
N PRO A 164 8.73 -3.62 11.23
CA PRO A 164 10.18 -3.56 11.32
C PRO A 164 10.63 -3.10 12.72
N LEU A 165 11.72 -3.69 13.21
CA LEU A 165 12.24 -3.43 14.57
C LEU A 165 12.73 -1.99 14.76
N ASN A 166 13.21 -1.39 13.68
CA ASN A 166 13.52 0.03 13.61
C ASN A 166 12.38 0.72 12.85
N GLY A 167 11.88 1.82 13.39
CA GLY A 167 10.94 2.66 12.66
C GLY A 167 11.62 3.26 11.42
N PRO A 168 10.84 3.61 10.40
CA PRO A 168 11.34 4.41 9.29
C PRO A 168 11.96 5.72 9.81
N LYS A 169 13.00 6.21 9.12
CA LYS A 169 13.80 7.37 9.54
C LYS A 169 13.03 8.68 9.44
#